data_AF-L8LGE2-F1
#
_entry.id   AF-L8LGE2-F1
#
_cell.length_a   1.000
_cell.length_b   1.000
_cell.length_c   1.000
_cell.angle_alpha   90.00
_cell.angle_beta   90.00
_cell.angle_gamma   90.00
#
_symmetry.space_group_name_H-M   'P 1'
#
loop_
_entity.id
_entity.type
_entity.pdbx_description
1 polymer ?
#
loop_
_entity_poly.entity_id
_entity_poly.type
_entity_poly.pdbx_seq_one_letter_code
_entity_poly.pdbx_strand_id
1 'polypeptide(L)' 'MKPNFETMNKAQLRAYVLEHREDQEALRALMSRRDLNGVQYNFPNTEEGREQTKAVIKRKIEGNLDKLS' A
#
# COMPACT_ATOMS: atom_id res chain seq x y z
N MET A 1 -25.92 7.46 -3.45
CA MET A 1 -25.44 7.46 -2.05
C MET A 1 -24.07 6.83 -2.01
N LYS A 2 -23.16 7.34 -1.18
CA LYS A 2 -21.87 6.68 -0.98
C LYS A 2 -22.06 5.42 -0.11
N PRO A 3 -21.32 4.34 -0.38
CA PRO A 3 -21.33 3.18 0.50
C PRO A 3 -20.65 3.49 1.84
N ASN A 4 -20.97 2.70 2.87
CA ASN A 4 -20.25 2.77 4.14
C ASN A 4 -18.91 2.02 4.01
N PHE A 5 -17.80 2.75 3.97
CA PHE A 5 -16.48 2.14 3.82
C PHE A 5 -16.09 1.28 5.02
N GLU A 6 -16.58 1.58 6.23
CA GLU A 6 -16.27 0.83 7.45
C GLU A 6 -16.77 -0.62 7.40
N THR A 7 -17.85 -0.89 6.64
CA THR A 7 -18.40 -2.25 6.51
C THR A 7 -17.74 -3.07 5.40
N MET A 8 -16.99 -2.43 4.50
CA MET A 8 -16.24 -3.13 3.46
C MET A 8 -15.01 -3.80 4.06
N ASN A 9 -14.67 -5.00 3.61
CA ASN A 9 -13.34 -5.56 3.88
C ASN A 9 -12.27 -4.86 2.99
N LYS A 10 -10.99 -5.11 3.28
CA LYS A 10 -9.88 -4.44 2.57
C LYS A 10 -9.86 -4.71 1.06
N ALA A 11 -10.27 -5.90 0.61
CA ALA A 11 -10.30 -6.25 -0.81
C ALA A 11 -11.43 -5.51 -1.54
N GLN A 12 -12.62 -5.44 -0.93
CA GLN A 12 -13.77 -4.70 -1.45
C GLN A 12 -13.48 -3.20 -1.55
N LEU A 13 -12.93 -2.62 -0.47
CA LEU A 13 -12.58 -1.20 -0.44
C LEU A 13 -11.49 -0.86 -1.48
N ARG A 14 -10.52 -1.76 -1.67
CA ARG A 14 -9.50 -1.61 -2.72
C ARG A 14 -10.11 -1.63 -4.12
N ALA A 15 -11.03 -2.55 -4.40
CA ALA A 15 -11.71 -2.61 -5.69
C ALA A 15 -12.50 -1.32 -5.96
N TYR A 16 -13.26 -0.84 -4.96
CA TYR A 16 -14.01 0.40 -5.07
C TYR A 16 -13.11 1.62 -5.39
N VAL A 17 -12.01 1.79 -4.65
CA VAL A 17 -11.05 2.89 -4.87
C VAL A 17 -10.44 2.85 -6.28
N LEU A 18 -10.19 1.66 -6.84
CA LEU A 18 -9.64 1.52 -8.18
C LEU A 18 -10.62 1.96 -9.28
N GLU A 19 -11.91 1.71 -9.07
CA GLU A 19 -12.98 2.16 -9.96
C GLU A 19 -13.30 3.66 -9.76
N HIS A 20 -13.08 4.20 -8.55
CA HIS A 20 -13.48 5.54 -8.13
C HIS A 20 -12.26 6.35 -7.70
N ARG A 21 -11.29 6.53 -8.60
CA ARG A 21 -9.97 7.11 -8.30
C ARG A 21 -10.00 8.53 -7.74
N GLU A 22 -11.02 9.30 -8.08
CA GLU A 22 -11.21 10.68 -7.60
C GLU A 22 -11.87 10.76 -6.22
N ASP A 23 -12.42 9.66 -5.69
CA ASP A 23 -13.06 9.64 -4.37
C ASP A 23 -12.00 9.62 -3.25
N GLN A 24 -11.56 10.83 -2.88
CA GLN A 24 -10.57 11.04 -1.82
C GLN A 24 -10.99 10.44 -0.46
N GLU A 25 -12.28 10.32 -0.21
CA GLU A 25 -12.80 9.73 1.03
C GLU A 25 -12.57 8.22 1.06
N ALA A 26 -12.87 7.53 -0.06
CA ALA A 26 -12.59 6.11 -0.21
C ALA A 26 -11.08 5.83 -0.13
N LEU A 27 -10.25 6.67 -0.75
CA LEU A 27 -8.79 6.56 -0.68
C LEU A 27 -8.29 6.71 0.76
N ARG A 28 -8.79 7.70 1.51
CA ARG A 28 -8.44 7.90 2.93
C ARG A 28 -8.86 6.71 3.79
N ALA A 29 -10.06 6.17 3.59
CA ALA A 29 -10.55 4.99 4.30
C ALA A 29 -9.69 3.74 4.01
N LEU A 30 -9.14 3.61 2.80
CA LEU A 30 -8.22 2.52 2.48
C LEU A 30 -6.86 2.71 3.16
N MET A 31 -6.33 3.94 3.17
CA MET A 31 -5.02 4.24 3.76
C MET A 31 -5.01 4.15 5.29
N SER A 32 -6.13 4.46 5.96
CA SER A 32 -6.24 4.33 7.42
C SER A 32 -6.10 2.88 7.92
N ARG A 33 -6.29 1.89 7.03
CA ARG A 33 -6.17 0.46 7.32
C ARG A 33 -4.77 -0.11 7.07
N ARG A 34 -3.76 0.75 6.99
CA ARG A 34 -2.38 0.32 6.88
C ARG A 34 -1.97 -0.39 8.17
N ASP A 35 -1.18 -1.46 8.02
CA ASP A 35 -0.56 -2.12 9.17
C ASP A 35 0.50 -1.18 9.77
N LEU A 36 0.30 -0.81 11.05
CA LEU A 36 1.20 0.06 11.79
C LEU A 36 2.55 -0.62 12.09
N ASN A 37 2.57 -1.96 12.13
CA ASN A 37 3.77 -2.76 12.33
C ASN A 37 4.43 -3.19 11.02
N GLY A 38 3.88 -2.78 9.87
CA GLY A 38 4.43 -3.13 8.56
C GLY A 38 5.82 -2.54 8.35
N VAL A 39 6.66 -3.23 7.56
CA VAL A 39 8.01 -2.76 7.21
C VAL A 39 7.93 -1.35 6.61
N GLN A 40 8.65 -0.41 7.23
CA GLN A 40 8.77 0.95 6.75
C GLN A 40 10.06 1.11 5.94
N TYR A 41 9.93 1.72 4.77
CA TYR A 41 11.04 2.03 3.88
C TYR A 41 11.21 3.55 3.83
N ASN A 42 12.45 4.00 3.67
CA ASN A 42 12.74 5.40 3.45
C ASN A 42 12.19 5.84 2.10
N PHE A 43 11.66 7.06 2.05
CA PHE A 43 11.22 7.64 0.78
C PHE A 43 12.45 7.85 -0.14
N PRO A 44 12.37 7.56 -1.45
CA PRO A 44 13.52 7.61 -2.36
C PRO A 44 13.92 9.03 -2.79
N ASN A 45 13.88 10.00 -1.88
CA ASN A 45 14.35 11.37 -2.12
C ASN A 45 15.86 11.54 -1.83
N THR A 46 16.49 10.60 -1.12
CA THR A 46 17.93 10.51 -0.92
C THR A 46 18.54 9.37 -1.74
N GLU A 47 19.87 9.37 -1.90
CA GLU A 47 20.56 8.27 -2.59
C GLU A 47 20.40 6.95 -1.83
N GLU A 48 20.53 6.98 -0.51
CA GLU A 48 20.29 5.81 0.35
C GLU A 48 18.87 5.24 0.18
N GLY A 49 17.84 6.11 0.15
CA GLY A 49 16.46 5.69 -0.07
C GLY A 49 16.22 5.07 -1.45
N ARG A 50 16.91 5.56 -2.49
CA ARG A 50 16.86 4.99 -3.84
C ARG A 50 17.51 3.61 -3.88
N GLU A 51 18.68 3.44 -3.28
CA GLU A 51 19.37 2.16 -3.21
C GLU A 51 18.55 1.13 -2.40
N GLN A 52 17.98 1.55 -1.26
CA GLN A 52 17.05 0.71 -0.50
C GLN A 52 15.87 0.25 -1.36
N THR A 53 15.26 1.18 -2.11
CA THR A 53 14.12 0.88 -2.99
C THR A 53 14.51 -0.10 -4.10
N LYS A 54 15.65 0.12 -4.77
CA LYS A 54 16.18 -0.79 -5.80
C LYS A 54 16.40 -2.20 -5.24
N ALA A 55 17.01 -2.31 -4.06
CA ALA A 55 17.26 -3.60 -3.41
C ALA A 55 15.97 -4.34 -3.01
N VAL A 56 14.93 -3.62 -2.58
CA VAL A 56 13.61 -4.20 -2.29
C VAL A 56 12.94 -4.70 -3.57
N ILE A 57 12.94 -3.89 -4.62
CA ILE A 57 12.36 -4.27 -5.92
C ILE A 57 13.07 -5.51 -6.48
N LYS A 58 14.41 -5.52 -6.46
CA LYS A 58 15.22 -6.67 -6.90
C LYS A 58 14.83 -7.95 -6.15
N ARG A 59 14.76 -7.90 -4.81
CA ARG A 59 14.33 -9.03 -3.98
C ARG A 59 12.92 -9.51 -4.32
N LYS A 60 11.99 -8.61 -4.67
CA LYS A 60 10.62 -8.99 -5.07
C LYS A 60 10.62 -9.72 -6.41
N ILE A 61 11.37 -9.22 -7.40
CA ILE A 61 11.50 -9.85 -8.73
C ILE A 61 12.11 -11.24 -8.60
N GLU A 62 13.10 -11.42 -7.72
CA GLU A 62 13.76 -12.70 -7.45
C GLU A 62 12.92 -13.66 -6.57
N GLY A 63 11.75 -13.24 -6.10
CA GLY A 63 10.88 -14.07 -5.23
C GLY A 63 11.40 -14.23 -3.79
N ASN A 64 12.38 -13.42 -3.38
CA ASN A 64 13.03 -13.50 -2.07
C ASN A 64 12.38 -12.60 -1.00
N LEU A 65 11.37 -11.81 -1.35
CA LEU A 65 10.72 -10.88 -0.42
C LEU A 65 9.69 -11.56 0.50
N ASP A 66 9.02 -12.62 0.04
CA ASP A 66 7.87 -13.23 0.73
C ASP A 66 8.26 -14.26 1.81
N LYS A 67 9.57 -14.41 2.11
CA LYS A 67 10.09 -15.37 3.11
C LYS A 67 10.23 -14.80 4.53
N LEU A 68 9.78 -13.56 4.75
CA LEU A 68 9.91 -12.82 6.02
C LEU A 68 8.55 -12.47 6.64
N SER A 69 7.44 -12.97 6.09
CA SER A 69 6.07 -12.80 6.59
C SER A 69 5.49 -14.13 7.08
#